data_AF-A0AAU6U8N5-F1
#
_entry.id   AF-A0AAU6U8N5-F1
#
_cell.length_a   1.000
_cell.length_b   1.000
_cell.length_c   1.000
_cell.angle_alpha   90.00
_cell.angle_beta   90.00
_cell.angle_gamma   90.00
#
_symmetry.space_group_name_H-M   'P 1'
#
loop_
_entity.id
_entity.type
_entity.pdbx_description
1 polymer ?
#
loop_
_entity_poly.entity_id
_entity_poly.type
_entity_poly.pdbx_seq_one_letter_code
_entity_poly.pdbx_strand_id
1 'polypeptide(L)'
;MGYKPEAGEAFICENESYADARLYLTYEKDGVLIAYYYRTPEYPEDERYIKVPVDELDGPFFPSFSSFLLRGKRPSGLGDELSSYIAVEECLKKLLIDSKSNRIEIKKAESKILEETNEKEERISAILKILISEKLLYRYASTKTSEFIEFTELKTKSENSKQYYGTLAQEIAVKSKQISLLTSHGQTAGNYREYILRSLLEKYLPSRFGVGTGFIEDVSRQLDIIIYDKVNFPVIFKEGDLIVVHKEAVRGIIEVKTTLDSAKLKDSLQLFYDIFRAGLFKPSLPIFKGVYAFNSNFENSKKVAESINRFYRKPYFEKAVQSKMTREVQYLYHEVTAVCALNEHFLFTKYAYHGGKEGKNIVPSLYSITDENGLDVQTAAFIASLFDYLDGDFYSKRTAQKGFNDLMSTDSVEVKFESHIGDKDWIPRSASPGEHDFGQESIIHRLDQLGLWFKGELSSSEYIRNIEQTESNKALQPTPFRYAQQGG
;
A
#
# COMPACT_ATOMS: atom_id res chain seq x y z
N MET A 1 -21.69 -33.28 16.17
CA MET A 1 -22.70 -32.43 16.86
C MET A 1 -22.72 -31.11 16.10
N GLY A 2 -23.90 -30.59 15.76
CA GLY A 2 -24.00 -29.29 15.08
C GLY A 2 -23.54 -28.14 15.96
N TYR A 3 -23.20 -27.02 15.35
CA TYR A 3 -22.81 -25.80 16.06
C TYR A 3 -23.97 -25.30 16.94
N LYS A 4 -23.62 -24.79 18.12
CA LYS A 4 -24.54 -24.21 19.09
C LYS A 4 -24.10 -22.78 19.37
N PRO A 5 -24.90 -21.76 19.03
CA PRO A 5 -24.50 -20.38 19.24
C PRO A 5 -24.43 -20.04 20.73
N GLU A 6 -23.41 -19.28 21.12
CA GLU A 6 -23.28 -18.67 22.44
C GLU A 6 -23.67 -17.19 22.41
N ALA A 7 -23.79 -16.56 23.58
CA ALA A 7 -24.16 -15.15 23.70
C ALA A 7 -23.23 -14.22 22.91
N GLY A 8 -23.81 -13.60 21.88
CA GLY A 8 -23.17 -12.63 21.02
C GLY A 8 -22.34 -13.19 19.88
N GLU A 9 -22.49 -14.47 19.59
CA GLU A 9 -22.12 -15.03 18.30
C GLU A 9 -23.21 -14.72 17.27
N ALA A 10 -22.83 -14.72 16.00
CA ALA A 10 -23.79 -14.64 14.90
C ALA A 10 -23.84 -15.96 14.13
N PHE A 11 -24.99 -16.29 13.56
CA PHE A 11 -25.23 -17.53 12.85
C PHE A 11 -26.37 -17.41 11.84
N ILE A 12 -26.53 -18.45 11.03
CA ILE A 12 -27.70 -18.63 10.15
C ILE A 12 -28.42 -19.95 10.47
N CYS A 13 -29.67 -20.07 10.07
CA CYS A 13 -30.38 -21.35 10.01
C CYS A 13 -30.11 -22.02 8.65
N GLU A 14 -29.51 -23.22 8.65
CA GLU A 14 -29.15 -23.91 7.40
C GLU A 14 -30.36 -24.31 6.56
N ASN A 15 -31.52 -24.52 7.21
CA ASN A 15 -32.77 -24.93 6.54
C ASN A 15 -33.48 -23.77 5.82
N GLU A 16 -33.10 -22.52 6.06
CA GLU A 16 -33.73 -21.37 5.39
C GLU A 16 -33.42 -21.36 3.89
N SER A 17 -34.36 -20.86 3.08
CA SER A 17 -34.11 -20.61 1.65
C SER A 17 -33.08 -19.48 1.48
N TYR A 18 -32.46 -19.34 0.31
CA TYR A 18 -31.55 -18.22 0.04
C TYR A 18 -32.23 -16.84 0.14
N ALA A 19 -33.52 -16.75 -0.24
CA ALA A 19 -34.30 -15.54 -0.13
C ALA A 19 -34.63 -15.17 1.34
N ASP A 20 -34.83 -16.20 2.15
CA ASP A 20 -35.25 -16.05 3.54
C ASP A 20 -34.09 -16.03 4.52
N ALA A 21 -32.90 -16.45 4.11
CA ALA A 21 -31.70 -16.50 4.94
C ALA A 21 -31.50 -15.20 5.74
N ARG A 22 -31.31 -15.34 7.05
CA ARG A 22 -31.05 -14.23 7.97
C ARG A 22 -29.76 -14.47 8.76
N LEU A 23 -29.03 -13.38 8.99
CA LEU A 23 -27.97 -13.35 9.98
C LEU A 23 -28.58 -13.04 11.34
N TYR A 24 -28.59 -14.03 12.22
CA TYR A 24 -29.03 -13.91 13.60
C TYR A 24 -27.85 -13.56 14.50
N LEU A 25 -27.97 -12.52 15.32
CA LEU A 25 -27.02 -12.19 16.38
C LEU A 25 -27.65 -12.54 17.73
N THR A 26 -26.89 -13.17 18.63
CA THR A 26 -27.44 -13.59 19.92
C THR A 26 -27.11 -12.62 21.05
N TYR A 27 -27.92 -12.66 22.11
CA TYR A 27 -27.57 -12.15 23.42
C TYR A 27 -28.33 -12.94 24.49
N GLU A 28 -27.83 -12.93 25.71
CA GLU A 28 -28.50 -13.56 26.83
C GLU A 28 -29.38 -12.55 27.56
N LYS A 29 -30.61 -12.94 27.89
CA LYS A 29 -31.52 -12.16 28.73
C LYS A 29 -32.32 -13.10 29.61
N ASP A 30 -32.27 -12.85 30.92
CA ASP A 30 -33.02 -13.61 31.93
C ASP A 30 -32.79 -15.15 31.84
N GLY A 31 -31.56 -15.56 31.49
CA GLY A 31 -31.17 -16.96 31.32
C GLY A 31 -31.64 -17.61 30.02
N VAL A 32 -32.27 -16.85 29.12
CA VAL A 32 -32.69 -17.30 27.78
C VAL A 32 -31.76 -16.70 26.73
N LEU A 33 -31.28 -17.54 25.82
CA LEU A 33 -30.51 -17.09 24.67
C LEU A 33 -31.46 -16.60 23.58
N ILE A 34 -31.41 -15.31 23.28
CA ILE A 34 -32.26 -14.65 22.29
C ILE A 34 -31.44 -14.38 21.03
N ALA A 35 -31.93 -14.82 19.88
CA ALA A 35 -31.46 -14.42 18.57
C ALA A 35 -32.24 -13.19 18.08
N TYR A 36 -31.58 -12.29 17.36
CA TYR A 36 -32.25 -11.19 16.67
C TYR A 36 -31.66 -10.92 15.30
N TYR A 37 -32.48 -10.41 14.39
CA TYR A 37 -32.06 -10.00 13.06
C TYR A 37 -32.74 -8.69 12.64
N TYR A 38 -32.13 -8.00 11.69
CA TYR A 38 -32.68 -6.76 11.12
C TYR A 38 -33.66 -7.06 9.98
N ARG A 39 -34.86 -6.49 10.05
CA ARG A 39 -35.85 -6.48 8.97
C ARG A 39 -36.00 -5.07 8.43
N THR A 40 -36.06 -4.93 7.11
CA THR A 40 -36.39 -3.64 6.50
C THR A 40 -37.86 -3.36 6.79
N PRO A 41 -38.20 -2.27 7.51
CA PRO A 41 -39.59 -1.96 7.83
C PRO A 41 -40.34 -1.53 6.55
N GLU A 42 -41.60 -1.96 6.40
CA GLU A 42 -42.50 -1.46 5.36
C GLU A 42 -43.06 -0.10 5.77
N TYR A 43 -43.33 0.07 7.06
CA TYR A 43 -43.85 1.29 7.66
C TYR A 43 -42.96 1.78 8.82
N PRO A 44 -42.87 3.10 9.08
CA PRO A 44 -42.00 3.65 10.12
C PRO A 44 -42.16 3.03 11.52
N GLU A 45 -43.37 2.59 11.85
CA GLU A 45 -43.78 1.94 13.09
C GLU A 45 -43.39 0.46 13.21
N ASP A 46 -42.96 -0.18 12.12
CA ASP A 46 -42.58 -1.59 12.14
C ASP A 46 -41.35 -1.82 13.01
N GLU A 47 -41.39 -2.90 13.80
CA GLU A 47 -40.24 -3.33 14.57
C GLU A 47 -39.11 -3.74 13.62
N ARG A 48 -37.96 -3.04 13.75
CA ARG A 48 -36.79 -3.24 12.88
C ARG A 48 -35.96 -4.45 13.29
N TYR A 49 -36.06 -4.85 14.55
CA TYR A 49 -35.28 -5.94 15.12
C TYR A 49 -36.24 -7.00 15.64
N ILE A 50 -36.35 -8.08 14.89
CA ILE A 50 -37.16 -9.23 15.29
C ILE A 50 -36.32 -10.08 16.24
N LYS A 51 -36.91 -10.48 17.37
CA LYS A 51 -36.26 -11.25 18.43
C LYS A 51 -36.97 -12.58 18.58
N VAL A 52 -36.20 -13.66 18.63
CA VAL A 52 -36.70 -15.04 18.73
C VAL A 52 -35.79 -15.80 19.70
N PRO A 53 -36.33 -16.53 20.68
CA PRO A 53 -35.53 -17.46 21.47
C PRO A 53 -34.81 -18.47 20.57
N VAL A 54 -33.53 -18.75 20.82
CA VAL A 54 -32.75 -19.67 19.96
C VAL A 54 -33.37 -21.06 19.92
N ASP A 55 -33.97 -21.52 21.02
CA ASP A 55 -34.62 -22.84 21.10
C ASP A 55 -35.92 -22.92 20.26
N GLU A 56 -36.46 -21.79 19.80
CA GLU A 56 -37.62 -21.74 18.88
C GLU A 56 -37.20 -21.72 17.41
N LEU A 57 -35.90 -21.58 17.11
CA LEU A 57 -35.39 -21.62 15.74
C LEU A 57 -35.14 -23.06 15.29
N ASP A 58 -35.50 -23.32 14.04
CA ASP A 58 -35.22 -24.62 13.40
C ASP A 58 -33.76 -24.67 12.93
N GLY A 59 -32.94 -25.44 13.65
CA GLY A 59 -31.57 -25.75 13.25
C GLY A 59 -31.51 -26.83 12.15
N PRO A 60 -30.33 -27.19 11.63
CA PRO A 60 -29.01 -26.87 12.16
C PRO A 60 -28.56 -25.42 11.91
N PHE A 61 -27.54 -25.00 12.67
CA PHE A 61 -26.98 -23.66 12.62
C PHE A 61 -25.54 -23.69 12.10
N PHE A 62 -25.16 -22.65 11.35
CA PHE A 62 -23.78 -22.44 10.93
C PHE A 62 -23.25 -21.08 11.45
N PRO A 63 -22.03 -21.01 12.03
CA PRO A 63 -21.48 -19.79 12.60
C PRO A 63 -21.08 -18.77 11.53
N SER A 64 -21.36 -17.50 11.79
CA SER A 64 -20.79 -16.37 11.04
C SER A 64 -19.50 -15.88 11.72
N PHE A 65 -18.41 -15.92 10.96
CA PHE A 65 -17.07 -15.58 11.45
C PHE A 65 -16.84 -14.07 11.62
N SER A 66 -17.66 -13.23 10.99
CA SER A 66 -17.60 -11.77 11.17
C SER A 66 -17.87 -11.34 12.62
N SER A 67 -18.73 -12.06 13.33
CA SER A 67 -19.05 -11.78 14.74
C SER A 67 -17.86 -11.97 15.70
N PHE A 68 -17.00 -12.96 15.43
CA PHE A 68 -15.78 -13.20 16.19
C PHE A 68 -14.74 -12.11 15.93
N LEU A 69 -14.56 -11.71 14.67
CA LEU A 69 -13.67 -10.64 14.24
C LEU A 69 -14.01 -9.31 14.93
N LEU A 70 -15.29 -8.90 14.90
CA LEU A 70 -15.77 -7.66 15.51
C LEU A 70 -15.57 -7.62 17.03
N ARG A 71 -15.40 -8.77 17.67
CA ARG A 71 -15.21 -8.90 19.12
C ARG A 71 -13.76 -9.16 19.53
N GLY A 72 -12.86 -9.30 18.57
CA GLY A 72 -11.46 -9.67 18.83
C GLY A 72 -11.32 -11.06 19.47
N LYS A 73 -12.30 -11.95 19.28
CA LYS A 73 -12.27 -13.34 19.79
C LYS A 73 -11.80 -14.28 18.68
N ARG A 74 -11.03 -15.31 19.05
CA ARG A 74 -10.73 -16.42 18.13
C ARG A 74 -11.89 -17.43 18.18
N PRO A 75 -12.35 -17.96 17.03
CA PRO A 75 -13.38 -18.99 16.98
C PRO A 75 -12.79 -20.33 17.44
N SER A 76 -12.85 -20.59 18.76
CA SER A 76 -12.30 -21.81 19.36
C SER A 76 -13.18 -23.01 19.02
N GLY A 77 -12.58 -24.11 18.59
CA GLY A 77 -13.31 -25.34 18.23
C GLY A 77 -14.04 -25.30 16.87
N LEU A 78 -13.88 -24.22 16.09
CA LEU A 78 -14.51 -24.03 14.77
C LEU A 78 -13.48 -24.00 13.63
N GLY A 79 -12.36 -24.70 13.79
CA GLY A 79 -11.26 -24.68 12.83
C GLY A 79 -11.66 -25.23 11.46
N ASP A 80 -12.47 -26.29 11.46
CA ASP A 80 -12.96 -26.93 10.23
C ASP A 80 -13.96 -26.01 9.51
N GLU A 81 -14.92 -25.43 10.24
CA GLU A 81 -15.90 -24.49 9.69
C GLU A 81 -15.25 -23.23 9.13
N LEU A 82 -14.24 -22.69 9.82
CA LEU A 82 -13.49 -21.53 9.36
C LEU A 82 -12.71 -21.83 8.08
N SER A 83 -12.08 -23.01 8.02
CA SER A 83 -11.33 -23.44 6.84
C SER A 83 -12.25 -23.61 5.63
N SER A 84 -13.41 -24.24 5.81
CA SER A 84 -14.43 -24.36 4.77
C SER A 84 -14.98 -22.99 4.35
N TYR A 85 -15.25 -22.09 5.29
CA TYR A 85 -15.73 -20.74 5.00
C TYR A 85 -14.75 -19.99 4.09
N ILE A 86 -13.45 -19.99 4.43
CA ILE A 86 -12.40 -19.33 3.64
C ILE A 86 -12.34 -19.93 2.24
N ALA A 87 -12.28 -21.26 2.12
CA ALA A 87 -12.16 -21.94 0.83
C ALA A 87 -13.38 -21.68 -0.09
N VAL A 88 -14.59 -21.72 0.46
CA VAL A 88 -15.83 -21.46 -0.29
C VAL A 88 -15.91 -20.00 -0.72
N GLU A 89 -15.58 -19.05 0.17
CA GLU A 89 -15.59 -17.62 -0.16
C GLU A 89 -14.56 -17.29 -1.26
N GLU A 90 -13.34 -17.81 -1.16
CA GLU A 90 -12.29 -17.60 -2.17
C GLU A 90 -12.70 -18.11 -3.55
N CYS A 91 -13.25 -19.33 -3.61
CA CYS A 91 -13.75 -19.91 -4.86
C CYS A 91 -14.90 -19.06 -5.42
N LEU A 92 -15.90 -18.70 -4.60
CA LEU A 92 -17.01 -17.85 -5.03
C LEU A 92 -16.51 -16.50 -5.59
N LYS A 93 -15.59 -15.85 -4.89
CA LYS A 93 -15.02 -14.55 -5.30
C LYS A 93 -14.38 -14.66 -6.68
N LYS A 94 -13.60 -15.71 -6.94
CA LYS A 94 -13.00 -15.99 -8.26
C LYS A 94 -14.06 -16.18 -9.35
N LEU A 95 -15.08 -17.00 -9.07
CA LEU A 95 -16.19 -17.24 -10.01
C LEU A 95 -16.95 -15.94 -10.37
N LEU A 96 -17.16 -15.06 -9.39
CA LEU A 96 -17.81 -13.77 -9.60
C LEU A 96 -16.94 -12.82 -10.43
N ILE A 97 -15.62 -12.76 -10.19
CA ILE A 97 -14.68 -11.98 -11.00
C ILE A 97 -14.71 -12.47 -12.46
N ASP A 98 -14.65 -13.79 -12.68
CA ASP A 98 -14.63 -14.39 -14.02
C ASP A 98 -15.95 -14.21 -14.79
N SER A 99 -17.07 -13.99 -14.10
CA SER A 99 -18.40 -13.86 -14.70
C SER A 99 -18.64 -12.57 -15.50
N LYS A 100 -17.70 -11.59 -15.45
CA LYS A 100 -17.78 -10.21 -16.00
C LYS A 100 -18.92 -9.32 -15.46
N SER A 101 -20.03 -9.91 -15.02
CA SER A 101 -21.17 -9.22 -14.42
C SER A 101 -21.10 -9.19 -12.89
N ASN A 102 -20.04 -9.76 -12.30
CA ASN A 102 -19.92 -10.01 -10.86
C ASN A 102 -21.17 -10.69 -10.28
N ARG A 103 -21.73 -11.62 -11.05
CA ARG A 103 -22.99 -12.32 -10.77
C ARG A 103 -22.92 -13.74 -11.30
N ILE A 104 -23.36 -14.70 -10.49
CA ILE A 104 -23.47 -16.10 -10.86
C ILE A 104 -24.76 -16.70 -10.32
N GLU A 105 -25.35 -17.64 -11.07
CA GLU A 105 -26.49 -18.43 -10.58
C GLU A 105 -26.05 -19.29 -9.41
N ILE A 106 -26.82 -19.30 -8.31
CA ILE A 106 -26.41 -19.97 -7.06
C ILE A 106 -26.13 -21.44 -7.29
N LYS A 107 -26.99 -22.16 -7.99
CA LYS A 107 -26.80 -23.58 -8.32
C LYS A 107 -25.49 -23.83 -9.08
N LYS A 108 -25.13 -22.92 -9.99
CA LYS A 108 -23.88 -23.00 -10.75
C LYS A 108 -22.67 -22.72 -9.87
N ALA A 109 -22.79 -21.80 -8.90
CA ALA A 109 -21.74 -21.56 -7.91
C ALA A 109 -21.55 -22.79 -7.03
N GLU A 110 -22.62 -23.37 -6.49
CA GLU A 110 -22.58 -24.57 -5.65
C GLU A 110 -21.87 -25.74 -6.37
N SER A 111 -22.26 -26.05 -7.61
CA SER A 111 -21.61 -27.13 -8.37
C SER A 111 -20.12 -26.90 -8.60
N LYS A 112 -19.71 -25.67 -8.95
CA LYS A 112 -18.29 -25.36 -9.19
C LYS A 112 -17.46 -25.35 -7.92
N ILE A 113 -18.01 -24.82 -6.83
CA ILE A 113 -17.34 -24.80 -5.53
C ILE A 113 -17.17 -26.24 -5.04
N LEU A 114 -18.20 -27.07 -5.18
CA LEU A 114 -18.13 -28.51 -4.86
C LEU A 114 -16.99 -29.21 -5.62
N GLU A 115 -16.87 -28.95 -6.93
CA GLU A 115 -15.80 -29.50 -7.77
C GLU A 115 -14.40 -29.01 -7.34
N GLU A 116 -14.23 -27.74 -6.96
CA GLU A 116 -12.93 -27.15 -6.64
C GLU A 116 -12.46 -27.42 -5.20
N THR A 117 -13.38 -27.44 -4.22
CA THR A 117 -13.02 -27.55 -2.80
C THR A 117 -13.25 -28.94 -2.22
N ASN A 118 -14.06 -29.78 -2.87
CA ASN A 118 -14.51 -31.08 -2.37
C ASN A 118 -15.20 -30.99 -0.98
N GLU A 119 -15.82 -29.84 -0.69
CA GLU A 119 -16.63 -29.60 0.51
C GLU A 119 -18.03 -30.21 0.42
N LYS A 120 -18.74 -30.28 1.55
CA LYS A 120 -20.12 -30.81 1.57
C LYS A 120 -21.13 -29.81 1.00
N GLU A 121 -22.11 -30.29 0.24
CA GLU A 121 -23.15 -29.44 -0.37
C GLU A 121 -23.90 -28.59 0.67
N GLU A 122 -24.28 -29.17 1.81
CA GLU A 122 -24.97 -28.46 2.87
C GLU A 122 -24.10 -27.34 3.46
N ARG A 123 -22.80 -27.60 3.56
CA ARG A 123 -21.82 -26.64 4.08
C ARG A 123 -21.59 -25.49 3.10
N ILE A 124 -21.46 -25.78 1.81
CA ILE A 124 -21.37 -24.76 0.76
C ILE A 124 -22.62 -23.87 0.81
N SER A 125 -23.81 -24.48 0.86
CA SER A 125 -25.07 -23.76 0.93
C SER A 125 -25.16 -22.86 2.17
N ALA A 126 -24.78 -23.36 3.34
CA ALA A 126 -24.74 -22.60 4.58
C ALA A 126 -23.80 -21.38 4.49
N ILE A 127 -22.60 -21.57 3.94
CA ILE A 127 -21.62 -20.49 3.77
C ILE A 127 -22.13 -19.43 2.77
N LEU A 128 -22.69 -19.83 1.62
CA LEU A 128 -23.25 -18.89 0.65
C LEU A 128 -24.39 -18.05 1.26
N LYS A 129 -25.25 -18.65 2.10
CA LYS A 129 -26.29 -17.95 2.86
C LYS A 129 -25.70 -16.93 3.84
N ILE A 130 -24.59 -17.26 4.53
CA ILE A 130 -23.89 -16.30 5.40
C ILE A 130 -23.39 -15.11 4.60
N LEU A 131 -22.66 -15.35 3.52
CA LEU A 131 -22.06 -14.32 2.69
C LEU A 131 -23.11 -13.32 2.17
N ILE A 132 -24.28 -13.83 1.79
CA ILE A 132 -25.45 -13.02 1.41
C ILE A 132 -26.05 -12.27 2.60
N SER A 133 -26.21 -12.94 3.74
CA SER A 133 -26.93 -12.41 4.90
C SER A 133 -26.15 -11.32 5.63
N GLU A 134 -24.82 -11.35 5.56
CA GLU A 134 -23.95 -10.30 6.09
C GLU A 134 -24.08 -8.98 5.31
N LYS A 135 -24.49 -9.03 4.04
CA LYS A 135 -24.73 -7.85 3.16
C LYS A 135 -23.53 -6.89 3.05
N LEU A 136 -22.33 -7.36 3.37
CA LEU A 136 -21.09 -6.59 3.27
C LEU A 136 -20.56 -6.62 1.84
N LEU A 137 -20.23 -7.82 1.37
CA LEU A 137 -19.53 -8.02 0.09
C LEU A 137 -20.43 -8.65 -0.98
N TYR A 138 -21.41 -9.44 -0.56
CA TYR A 138 -22.31 -10.20 -1.45
C TYR A 138 -23.77 -9.81 -1.22
N ARG A 139 -24.60 -10.00 -2.23
CA ARG A 139 -26.04 -9.84 -2.17
C ARG A 139 -26.76 -10.95 -2.94
N TYR A 140 -27.95 -11.27 -2.46
CA TYR A 140 -28.89 -12.13 -3.16
C TYR A 140 -29.68 -11.33 -4.20
N ALA A 141 -29.88 -11.94 -5.36
CA ALA A 141 -30.78 -11.45 -6.39
C ALA A 141 -31.54 -12.63 -7.01
N SER A 142 -32.75 -12.39 -7.52
CA SER A 142 -33.54 -13.44 -8.15
C SER A 142 -34.26 -12.95 -9.39
N THR A 143 -34.66 -13.93 -10.19
CA THR A 143 -35.60 -13.81 -11.30
C THR A 143 -36.74 -14.80 -11.05
N LYS A 144 -37.74 -14.83 -11.93
CA LYS A 144 -38.83 -15.83 -11.80
C LYS A 144 -38.34 -17.28 -11.88
N THR A 145 -37.17 -17.54 -12.47
CA THR A 145 -36.70 -18.90 -12.80
C THR A 145 -35.38 -19.27 -12.14
N SER A 146 -34.58 -18.30 -11.70
CA SER A 146 -33.23 -18.52 -11.18
C SER A 146 -32.87 -17.55 -10.06
N GLU A 147 -32.03 -18.02 -9.15
CA GLU A 147 -31.48 -17.28 -8.02
C GLU A 147 -29.98 -17.04 -8.22
N PHE A 148 -29.50 -15.90 -7.74
CA PHE A 148 -28.16 -15.41 -8.01
C PHE A 148 -27.52 -14.87 -6.75
N ILE A 149 -26.20 -15.05 -6.70
CA ILE A 149 -25.32 -14.34 -5.79
C ILE A 149 -24.45 -13.40 -6.63
N GLU A 150 -24.29 -12.18 -6.14
CA GLU A 150 -23.52 -11.14 -6.82
C GLU A 150 -22.82 -10.23 -5.82
N PHE A 151 -21.80 -9.50 -6.26
CA PHE A 151 -21.17 -8.49 -5.41
C PHE A 151 -22.14 -7.36 -5.06
N THR A 152 -21.96 -6.76 -3.88
CA THR A 152 -22.59 -5.47 -3.57
C THR A 152 -22.08 -4.39 -4.53
N GLU A 153 -22.82 -3.27 -4.65
CA GLU A 153 -22.38 -2.15 -5.51
C GLU A 153 -21.02 -1.60 -5.06
N LEU A 154 -20.80 -1.50 -3.75
CA LEU A 154 -19.52 -1.07 -3.17
C LEU A 154 -18.39 -2.03 -3.54
N LYS A 155 -18.62 -3.35 -3.39
CA LYS A 155 -17.62 -4.37 -3.74
C LYS A 155 -17.34 -4.38 -5.25
N THR A 156 -18.37 -4.24 -6.08
CA THR A 156 -18.22 -4.13 -7.54
C THR A 156 -17.38 -2.92 -7.93
N LYS A 157 -17.62 -1.74 -7.33
CA LYS A 157 -16.80 -0.54 -7.58
C LYS A 157 -15.34 -0.74 -7.14
N SER A 158 -15.12 -1.35 -5.97
CA SER A 158 -13.78 -1.67 -5.47
C SER A 158 -13.04 -2.64 -6.41
N GLU A 159 -13.70 -3.71 -6.87
CA GLU A 159 -13.11 -4.70 -7.78
C GLU A 159 -12.81 -4.11 -9.16
N ASN A 160 -13.73 -3.33 -9.72
CA ASN A 160 -13.51 -2.64 -11.01
C ASN A 160 -12.32 -1.65 -10.93
N SER A 161 -12.18 -0.96 -9.79
CA SER A 161 -11.01 -0.12 -9.53
C SER A 161 -9.73 -0.97 -9.54
N LYS A 162 -9.73 -2.09 -8.81
CA LYS A 162 -8.61 -3.06 -8.75
C LYS A 162 -8.18 -3.50 -10.16
N GLN A 163 -9.14 -3.94 -10.97
CA GLN A 163 -8.90 -4.40 -12.33
C GLN A 163 -8.39 -3.29 -13.24
N TYR A 164 -8.99 -2.09 -13.17
CA TYR A 164 -8.55 -0.93 -13.94
C TYR A 164 -7.08 -0.60 -13.70
N TYR A 165 -6.64 -0.52 -12.43
CA TYR A 165 -5.23 -0.26 -12.12
C TYR A 165 -4.31 -1.39 -12.57
N GLY A 166 -4.76 -2.66 -12.47
CA GLY A 166 -4.06 -3.80 -13.06
C GLY A 166 -3.84 -3.67 -14.57
N THR A 167 -4.81 -3.09 -15.31
CA THR A 167 -4.64 -2.88 -16.76
C THR A 167 -3.54 -1.89 -17.12
N LEU A 168 -3.19 -0.94 -16.25
CA LEU A 168 -2.10 0.00 -16.50
C LEU A 168 -0.74 -0.71 -16.52
N ALA A 169 -0.56 -1.65 -15.58
CA ALA A 169 0.62 -2.48 -15.53
C ALA A 169 0.73 -3.39 -16.77
N GLN A 170 -0.41 -3.97 -17.19
CA GLN A 170 -0.50 -4.75 -18.42
C GLN A 170 -0.17 -3.90 -19.66
N GLU A 171 -0.62 -2.65 -19.72
CA GLU A 171 -0.32 -1.73 -20.82
C GLU A 171 1.20 -1.54 -20.98
N ILE A 172 1.90 -1.25 -19.87
CA ILE A 172 3.37 -1.12 -19.85
C ILE A 172 4.03 -2.43 -20.29
N ALA A 173 3.59 -3.57 -19.74
CA ALA A 173 4.14 -4.88 -20.01
C ALA A 173 4.05 -5.24 -21.50
N VAL A 174 2.87 -5.03 -22.11
CA VAL A 174 2.63 -5.30 -23.52
C VAL A 174 3.52 -4.42 -24.41
N LYS A 175 3.60 -3.12 -24.13
CA LYS A 175 4.44 -2.19 -24.91
C LYS A 175 5.94 -2.55 -24.81
N SER A 176 6.42 -2.94 -23.62
CA SER A 176 7.79 -3.43 -23.41
C SER A 176 8.08 -4.73 -24.18
N LYS A 177 7.11 -5.65 -24.22
CA LYS A 177 7.23 -6.89 -24.98
C LYS A 177 7.32 -6.61 -26.48
N GLN A 178 6.46 -5.73 -27.00
CA GLN A 178 6.45 -5.35 -28.43
C GLN A 178 7.82 -4.85 -28.89
N ILE A 179 8.45 -3.91 -28.16
CA ILE A 179 9.77 -3.40 -28.59
C ILE A 179 10.84 -4.50 -28.56
N SER A 180 10.77 -5.42 -27.60
CA SER A 180 11.73 -6.52 -27.47
C SER A 180 11.66 -7.53 -28.62
N LEU A 181 10.50 -7.63 -29.28
CA LEU A 181 10.30 -8.46 -30.46
C LEU A 181 10.82 -7.78 -31.75
N LEU A 182 10.89 -6.45 -31.76
CA LEU A 182 11.24 -5.66 -32.95
C LEU A 182 12.72 -5.28 -33.01
N THR A 183 13.41 -5.21 -31.88
CA THR A 183 14.83 -4.83 -31.84
C THR A 183 15.62 -5.61 -30.79
N SER A 184 16.81 -6.05 -31.16
CA SER A 184 17.83 -6.61 -30.25
C SER A 184 18.80 -5.55 -29.73
N HIS A 185 18.71 -4.30 -30.22
CA HIS A 185 19.53 -3.19 -29.72
C HIS A 185 19.05 -2.73 -28.34
N GLY A 186 19.78 -3.14 -27.31
CA GLY A 186 19.43 -2.90 -25.90
C GLY A 186 19.21 -1.42 -25.55
N GLN A 187 19.96 -0.49 -26.15
CA GLN A 187 19.81 0.94 -25.89
C GLN A 187 18.47 1.49 -26.42
N THR A 188 18.11 1.17 -27.68
CA THR A 188 16.81 1.58 -28.25
C THR A 188 15.64 1.03 -27.46
N ALA A 189 15.71 -0.24 -27.05
CA ALA A 189 14.69 -0.85 -26.20
C ALA A 189 14.62 -0.21 -24.80
N GLY A 190 15.77 0.20 -24.25
CA GLY A 190 15.88 0.95 -23.00
C GLY A 190 15.21 2.32 -23.08
N ASN A 191 15.59 3.15 -24.05
CA ASN A 191 15.01 4.48 -24.26
C ASN A 191 13.50 4.42 -24.48
N TYR A 192 13.01 3.40 -25.20
CA TYR A 192 11.57 3.22 -25.38
C TYR A 192 10.85 2.83 -24.07
N ARG A 193 11.47 2.01 -23.22
CA ARG A 193 10.95 1.67 -21.89
C ARG A 193 10.85 2.89 -20.98
N GLU A 194 11.86 3.75 -21.00
CA GLU A 194 11.85 5.05 -20.32
C GLU A 194 10.70 5.92 -20.83
N TYR A 195 10.54 6.01 -22.16
CA TYR A 195 9.44 6.76 -22.78
C TYR A 195 8.05 6.23 -22.39
N ILE A 196 7.84 4.91 -22.39
CA ILE A 196 6.55 4.31 -22.00
C ILE A 196 6.21 4.69 -20.55
N LEU A 197 7.16 4.56 -19.62
CA LEU A 197 6.92 4.87 -18.22
C LEU A 197 6.66 6.36 -18.01
N ARG A 198 7.43 7.25 -18.66
CA ARG A 198 7.17 8.70 -18.62
C ARG A 198 5.79 9.04 -19.16
N SER A 199 5.42 8.50 -20.32
CA SER A 199 4.11 8.72 -20.94
C SER A 199 2.96 8.28 -20.04
N LEU A 200 3.13 7.16 -19.32
CA LEU A 200 2.15 6.73 -18.35
C LEU A 200 2.05 7.73 -17.19
N LEU A 201 3.18 8.12 -16.60
CA LEU A 201 3.19 9.07 -15.49
C LEU A 201 2.55 10.42 -15.90
N GLU A 202 2.88 10.97 -17.07
CA GLU A 202 2.28 12.21 -17.56
C GLU A 202 0.75 12.15 -17.70
N LYS A 203 0.21 10.98 -18.05
CA LYS A 203 -1.24 10.76 -18.18
C LYS A 203 -1.97 10.77 -16.84
N TYR A 204 -1.31 10.30 -15.77
CA TYR A 204 -1.96 10.06 -14.47
C TYR A 204 -1.57 11.09 -13.40
N LEU A 205 -0.41 11.72 -13.50
CA LEU A 205 -0.01 12.75 -12.56
C LEU A 205 -0.84 14.04 -12.75
N PRO A 206 -1.14 14.78 -11.66
CA PRO A 206 -1.80 16.07 -11.77
C PRO A 206 -1.04 16.99 -12.71
N SER A 207 -1.76 17.79 -13.49
CA SER A 207 -1.18 18.68 -14.50
C SER A 207 -0.19 19.70 -13.93
N ARG A 208 -0.18 19.94 -12.62
CA ARG A 208 0.83 20.73 -11.90
C ARG A 208 2.24 20.15 -12.00
N PHE A 209 2.36 18.84 -12.15
CA PHE A 209 3.66 18.19 -12.27
C PHE A 209 4.09 18.06 -13.72
N GLY A 210 5.36 18.34 -13.98
CA GLY A 210 6.03 17.96 -15.20
C GLY A 210 6.74 16.63 -15.01
N VAL A 211 6.86 15.87 -16.11
CA VAL A 211 7.68 14.68 -16.21
C VAL A 211 8.64 14.89 -17.38
N GLY A 212 9.89 14.45 -17.26
CA GLY A 212 10.87 14.58 -18.33
C GLY A 212 12.14 13.80 -18.04
N THR A 213 13.04 13.69 -19.01
CA THR A 213 14.42 13.21 -18.80
C THR A 213 15.34 14.42 -18.72
N GLY A 214 16.47 14.31 -18.02
CA GLY A 214 17.47 15.36 -18.07
C GLY A 214 18.21 15.54 -16.76
N PHE A 215 18.41 16.79 -16.34
CA PHE A 215 19.33 17.12 -15.27
C PHE A 215 18.64 17.92 -14.16
N ILE A 216 19.14 17.75 -12.94
CA ILE A 216 18.89 18.66 -11.84
C ILE A 216 20.04 19.67 -11.85
N GLU A 217 19.76 20.93 -11.52
CA GLU A 217 20.77 21.98 -11.34
C GLU A 217 21.95 21.48 -10.47
N ASP A 218 23.18 21.78 -10.89
CA ASP A 218 24.44 21.29 -10.31
C ASP A 218 24.66 19.77 -10.28
N VAL A 219 23.76 18.97 -10.85
CA VAL A 219 23.91 17.53 -10.98
C VAL A 219 24.28 17.21 -12.43
N SER A 220 25.52 16.77 -12.65
CA SER A 220 26.05 16.51 -13.99
C SER A 220 25.51 15.22 -14.63
N ARG A 221 24.81 14.38 -13.87
CA ARG A 221 24.32 13.08 -14.34
C ARG A 221 22.90 13.20 -14.84
N GLN A 222 22.67 12.71 -16.06
CA GLN A 222 21.33 12.61 -16.62
C GLN A 222 20.51 11.58 -15.85
N LEU A 223 19.25 11.91 -15.62
CA LEU A 223 18.23 11.07 -14.98
C LEU A 223 17.22 10.62 -16.02
N ASP A 224 16.83 9.35 -15.93
CA ASP A 224 15.88 8.75 -16.86
C ASP A 224 14.51 9.47 -16.76
N ILE A 225 14.03 9.68 -15.53
CA ILE A 225 12.78 10.39 -15.25
C ILE A 225 12.94 11.34 -14.05
N ILE A 226 12.54 12.59 -14.25
CA ILE A 226 12.41 13.63 -13.24
C ILE A 226 10.96 14.07 -13.20
N ILE A 227 10.39 14.09 -12.00
CA ILE A 227 9.06 14.63 -11.71
C ILE A 227 9.26 15.91 -10.91
N TYR A 228 8.70 17.01 -11.39
CA TYR A 228 8.93 18.33 -10.82
C TYR A 228 7.67 19.19 -10.81
N ASP A 229 7.59 20.11 -9.86
CA ASP A 229 6.53 21.12 -9.81
C ASP A 229 6.80 22.20 -10.86
N LYS A 230 6.05 22.16 -11.97
CA LYS A 230 6.21 23.10 -13.09
C LYS A 230 5.34 24.35 -12.97
N VAL A 231 4.55 24.47 -11.89
CA VAL A 231 3.67 25.62 -11.64
C VAL A 231 4.36 26.63 -10.74
N ASN A 232 5.02 26.16 -9.67
CA ASN A 232 5.67 27.06 -8.72
C ASN A 232 7.14 27.36 -9.05
N PHE A 233 7.78 26.53 -9.88
CA PHE A 233 9.19 26.69 -10.24
C PHE A 233 9.35 26.76 -11.76
N PRO A 234 10.09 27.74 -12.29
CA PRO A 234 10.44 27.76 -13.70
C PRO A 234 11.41 26.63 -14.03
N VAL A 235 11.38 26.18 -15.28
CA VAL A 235 12.39 25.24 -15.81
C VAL A 235 13.58 26.06 -16.30
N ILE A 236 14.80 25.63 -16.00
CA ILE A 236 16.04 26.30 -16.43
C ILE A 236 16.23 26.13 -17.95
N PHE A 237 15.97 24.92 -18.44
CA PHE A 237 16.05 24.58 -19.87
C PHE A 237 15.00 23.53 -20.23
N LYS A 238 14.35 23.67 -21.37
CA LYS A 238 13.42 22.67 -21.90
C LYS A 238 13.46 22.61 -23.41
N GLU A 239 13.74 21.43 -23.95
CA GLU A 239 13.65 21.12 -25.39
C GLU A 239 13.07 19.72 -25.56
N GLY A 240 11.86 19.62 -26.11
CA GLY A 240 11.10 18.37 -26.09
C GLY A 240 10.95 17.81 -24.67
N ASP A 241 11.40 16.56 -24.49
CA ASP A 241 11.39 15.86 -23.19
C ASP A 241 12.63 16.14 -22.33
N LEU A 242 13.66 16.78 -22.90
CA LEU A 242 14.89 17.09 -22.19
C LEU A 242 14.70 18.35 -21.34
N ILE A 243 14.91 18.22 -20.04
CA ILE A 243 14.74 19.31 -19.06
C ILE A 243 15.98 19.51 -18.19
N VAL A 244 16.16 20.76 -17.74
CA VAL A 244 17.03 21.09 -16.60
C VAL A 244 16.18 21.84 -15.59
N VAL A 245 16.12 21.34 -14.35
CA VAL A 245 15.23 21.89 -13.31
C VAL A 245 16.00 22.34 -12.07
N HIS A 246 15.48 23.34 -11.37
CA HIS A 246 15.95 23.71 -10.04
C HIS A 246 15.76 22.55 -9.06
N LYS A 247 16.69 22.42 -8.12
CA LYS A 247 16.67 21.38 -7.07
C LYS A 247 15.36 21.41 -6.27
N GLU A 248 14.86 22.60 -5.96
CA GLU A 248 13.65 22.87 -5.18
C GLU A 248 12.36 22.45 -5.91
N ALA A 249 12.41 22.36 -7.25
CA ALA A 249 11.28 21.92 -8.06
C ALA A 249 11.08 20.40 -8.03
N VAL A 250 12.13 19.63 -7.72
CA VAL A 250 12.13 18.16 -7.81
C VAL A 250 11.20 17.56 -6.75
N ARG A 251 10.36 16.61 -7.16
CA ARG A 251 9.46 15.82 -6.29
C ARG A 251 9.68 14.33 -6.41
N GLY A 252 10.19 13.86 -7.55
CA GLY A 252 10.56 12.48 -7.72
C GLY A 252 11.63 12.29 -8.78
N ILE A 253 12.46 11.27 -8.61
CA ILE A 253 13.37 10.76 -9.63
C ILE A 253 13.18 9.25 -9.76
N ILE A 254 13.22 8.75 -11.00
CA ILE A 254 13.07 7.32 -11.27
C ILE A 254 14.16 6.86 -12.22
N GLU A 255 14.89 5.83 -11.81
CA GLU A 255 15.83 5.08 -12.65
C GLU A 255 15.13 3.90 -13.29
N VAL A 256 15.23 3.78 -14.61
CA VAL A 256 14.58 2.73 -15.40
C VAL A 256 15.60 1.67 -15.79
N LYS A 257 15.23 0.39 -15.62
CA LYS A 257 16.09 -0.74 -15.99
C LYS A 257 15.31 -1.76 -16.82
N THR A 258 15.96 -2.33 -17.84
CA THR A 258 15.33 -3.42 -18.61
C THR A 258 15.19 -4.69 -17.78
N THR A 259 16.24 -5.07 -17.05
CA THR A 259 16.26 -6.23 -16.17
C THR A 259 17.03 -5.86 -14.91
N LEU A 260 16.42 -5.97 -13.75
CA LEU A 260 17.02 -5.67 -12.46
C LEU A 260 17.91 -6.82 -11.99
N ASP A 261 19.14 -6.49 -11.61
CA ASP A 261 20.07 -7.42 -10.97
C ASP A 261 20.83 -6.68 -9.86
N SER A 262 21.66 -7.40 -9.11
CA SER A 262 22.42 -6.83 -8.00
C SER A 262 23.35 -5.67 -8.40
N ALA A 263 23.91 -5.69 -9.62
CA ALA A 263 24.80 -4.65 -10.09
C ALA A 263 24.02 -3.39 -10.45
N LYS A 264 22.99 -3.51 -11.29
CA LYS A 264 22.15 -2.37 -11.70
C LYS A 264 21.39 -1.73 -10.55
N LEU A 265 20.92 -2.54 -9.59
CA LEU A 265 20.30 -2.02 -8.38
C LEU A 265 21.32 -1.18 -7.59
N LYS A 266 22.53 -1.71 -7.35
CA LYS A 266 23.60 -0.98 -6.67
C LYS A 266 23.94 0.33 -7.40
N ASP A 267 24.01 0.31 -8.72
CA ASP A 267 24.34 1.51 -9.52
C ASP A 267 23.25 2.59 -9.42
N SER A 268 21.98 2.19 -9.39
CA SER A 268 20.84 3.10 -9.21
C SER A 268 20.83 3.69 -7.79
N LEU A 269 21.08 2.84 -6.77
CA LEU A 269 21.21 3.29 -5.39
C LEU A 269 22.40 4.24 -5.19
N GLN A 270 23.53 3.95 -5.86
CA GLN A 270 24.71 4.81 -5.83
C GLN A 270 24.40 6.18 -6.47
N LEU A 271 23.69 6.21 -7.60
CA LEU A 271 23.23 7.44 -8.21
C LEU A 271 22.39 8.28 -7.24
N PHE A 272 21.40 7.68 -6.57
CA PHE A 272 20.60 8.40 -5.57
C PHE A 272 21.46 8.91 -4.42
N TYR A 273 22.34 8.06 -3.88
CA TYR A 273 23.22 8.45 -2.78
C TYR A 273 24.14 9.61 -3.14
N ASP A 274 24.67 9.65 -4.37
CA ASP A 274 25.59 10.71 -4.81
C ASP A 274 24.85 12.05 -4.98
N ILE A 275 23.63 12.03 -5.52
CA ILE A 275 22.80 13.24 -5.68
C ILE A 275 22.36 13.80 -4.32
N PHE A 276 21.98 12.90 -3.41
CA PHE A 276 21.38 13.25 -2.12
C PHE A 276 22.36 13.23 -0.95
N ARG A 277 23.67 13.20 -1.24
CA ARG A 277 24.72 13.21 -0.24
C ARG A 277 24.60 14.47 0.64
N ALA A 278 24.73 14.28 1.96
CA ALA A 278 24.68 15.40 2.90
C ALA A 278 25.71 16.49 2.52
N GLY A 279 25.22 17.73 2.40
CA GLY A 279 26.03 18.90 2.01
C GLY A 279 25.91 19.32 0.54
N LEU A 280 25.38 18.46 -0.35
CA LEU A 280 25.14 18.81 -1.76
C LEU A 280 23.69 19.21 -2.02
N PHE A 281 22.77 18.37 -1.58
CA PHE A 281 21.35 18.60 -1.72
C PHE A 281 20.60 17.97 -0.56
N LYS A 282 19.89 18.81 0.19
CA LYS A 282 19.03 18.39 1.29
C LYS A 282 17.65 18.98 1.10
N PRO A 283 16.66 18.18 0.68
CA PRO A 283 15.35 18.70 0.41
C PRO A 283 14.56 18.86 1.72
N SER A 284 13.87 19.98 1.88
CA SER A 284 13.00 20.22 3.05
C SER A 284 11.78 19.31 3.07
N LEU A 285 11.35 18.84 1.89
CA LEU A 285 10.29 17.85 1.69
C LEU A 285 10.90 16.54 1.18
N PRO A 286 10.33 15.37 1.49
CA PRO A 286 10.79 14.11 0.93
C PRO A 286 10.70 14.10 -0.60
N ILE A 287 11.74 13.60 -1.27
CA ILE A 287 11.74 13.36 -2.71
C ILE A 287 11.61 11.87 -2.96
N PHE A 288 10.68 11.49 -3.84
CA PHE A 288 10.51 10.10 -4.24
C PHE A 288 11.73 9.60 -5.03
N LYS A 289 12.33 8.49 -4.60
CA LYS A 289 13.44 7.83 -5.30
C LYS A 289 13.04 6.42 -5.71
N GLY A 290 12.71 6.25 -6.98
CA GLY A 290 12.21 4.99 -7.52
C GLY A 290 13.22 4.28 -8.40
N VAL A 291 13.36 2.97 -8.26
CA VAL A 291 13.92 2.11 -9.33
C VAL A 291 12.76 1.36 -9.95
N TYR A 292 12.56 1.49 -11.26
CA TYR A 292 11.55 0.74 -11.99
C TYR A 292 12.20 -0.16 -13.04
N ALA A 293 11.94 -1.46 -12.94
CA ALA A 293 12.46 -2.45 -13.86
C ALA A 293 11.35 -3.25 -14.54
N PHE A 294 11.58 -3.63 -15.78
CA PHE A 294 10.63 -4.39 -16.58
C PHE A 294 10.74 -5.91 -16.40
N ASN A 295 11.87 -6.37 -15.85
CA ASN A 295 12.14 -7.76 -15.49
C ASN A 295 13.10 -7.78 -14.30
N SER A 296 13.29 -8.93 -13.67
CA SER A 296 14.25 -9.15 -12.59
C SER A 296 15.01 -10.47 -12.75
N ASN A 297 16.28 -10.46 -12.32
CA ASN A 297 17.07 -11.68 -12.09
C ASN A 297 17.12 -12.05 -10.60
N PHE A 298 16.39 -11.32 -9.74
CA PHE A 298 16.24 -11.68 -8.35
C PHE A 298 15.20 -12.78 -8.19
N GLU A 299 15.53 -13.79 -7.38
CA GLU A 299 14.65 -14.93 -7.09
C GLU A 299 13.39 -14.52 -6.32
N ASN A 300 13.50 -13.55 -5.41
CA ASN A 300 12.41 -13.10 -4.55
C ASN A 300 12.72 -11.72 -3.95
N SER A 301 11.68 -11.09 -3.40
CA SER A 301 11.78 -9.75 -2.77
C SER A 301 12.81 -9.70 -1.63
N LYS A 302 12.97 -10.80 -0.87
CA LYS A 302 14.00 -10.89 0.18
C LYS A 302 15.42 -10.69 -0.37
N LYS A 303 15.75 -11.22 -1.55
CA LYS A 303 17.07 -11.00 -2.20
C LYS A 303 17.27 -9.57 -2.67
N VAL A 304 16.20 -8.88 -3.07
CA VAL A 304 16.23 -7.45 -3.35
C VAL A 304 16.52 -6.68 -2.06
N ALA A 305 15.80 -6.97 -0.97
CA ALA A 305 16.02 -6.36 0.34
C ALA A 305 17.44 -6.58 0.89
N GLU A 306 17.98 -7.79 0.77
CA GLU A 306 19.38 -8.11 1.12
C GLU A 306 20.38 -7.23 0.34
N SER A 307 20.09 -6.94 -0.92
CA SER A 307 20.95 -6.10 -1.77
C SER A 307 20.88 -4.63 -1.39
N ILE A 308 19.68 -4.11 -1.09
CA ILE A 308 19.48 -2.73 -0.59
C ILE A 308 20.19 -2.56 0.76
N ASN A 309 20.00 -3.49 1.71
CA ASN A 309 20.70 -3.44 3.00
C ASN A 309 22.22 -3.47 2.83
N ARG A 310 22.72 -4.36 1.97
CA ARG A 310 24.15 -4.44 1.70
C ARG A 310 24.70 -3.12 1.17
N PHE A 311 23.95 -2.40 0.33
CA PHE A 311 24.38 -1.10 -0.17
C PHE A 311 24.57 -0.06 0.95
N TYR A 312 23.61 0.05 1.87
CA TYR A 312 23.68 1.01 2.97
C TYR A 312 24.66 0.62 4.07
N ARG A 313 24.75 -0.68 4.39
CA ARG A 313 25.42 -1.20 5.59
C ARG A 313 26.81 -1.79 5.34
N LYS A 314 27.12 -2.26 4.12
CA LYS A 314 28.43 -2.86 3.86
C LYS A 314 29.50 -1.75 3.85
N PRO A 315 30.54 -1.84 4.69
CA PRO A 315 31.62 -0.87 4.65
C PRO A 315 32.31 -0.84 3.28
N TYR A 316 32.59 0.35 2.78
CA TYR A 316 33.38 0.59 1.59
C TYR A 316 34.53 1.55 1.92
N PHE A 317 35.60 1.51 1.15
CA PHE A 317 36.71 2.44 1.33
C PHE A 317 36.40 3.76 0.63
N GLU A 318 36.28 4.85 1.38
CA GLU A 318 36.07 6.19 0.87
C GLU A 318 37.43 6.87 0.69
N LYS A 319 37.82 7.11 -0.57
CA LYS A 319 39.11 7.71 -0.91
C LYS A 319 39.24 9.13 -0.38
N ALA A 320 38.14 9.88 -0.35
CA ALA A 320 38.16 11.28 0.10
C ALA A 320 38.58 11.42 1.57
N VAL A 321 38.28 10.43 2.42
CA VAL A 321 38.62 10.46 3.86
C VAL A 321 39.57 9.34 4.28
N GLN A 322 40.11 8.57 3.32
CA GLN A 322 41.07 7.48 3.54
C GLN A 322 40.62 6.47 4.61
N SER A 323 39.32 6.18 4.69
CA SER A 323 38.75 5.32 5.74
C SER A 323 37.66 4.40 5.21
N LYS A 324 37.42 3.29 5.92
CA LYS A 324 36.24 2.45 5.70
C LYS A 324 35.03 3.12 6.32
N MET A 325 34.02 3.36 5.52
CA MET A 325 32.75 3.96 5.95
C MET A 325 31.57 3.13 5.44
N THR A 326 30.46 3.23 6.13
CA THR A 326 29.14 2.81 5.65
C THR A 326 28.49 4.00 4.95
N ARG A 327 27.54 3.73 4.05
CA ARG A 327 26.76 4.81 3.42
C ARG A 327 25.79 5.41 4.42
N GLU A 328 25.13 4.54 5.18
CA GLU A 328 24.09 4.85 6.18
C GLU A 328 22.95 5.74 5.66
N VAL A 329 21.84 5.74 6.39
CA VAL A 329 20.77 6.71 6.16
C VAL A 329 21.11 7.95 6.99
N GLN A 330 21.48 9.05 6.33
CA GLN A 330 22.08 10.21 6.98
C GLN A 330 21.07 11.23 7.49
N TYR A 331 19.87 11.27 6.92
CA TYR A 331 18.76 12.13 7.30
C TYR A 331 17.43 11.46 6.93
N LEU A 332 16.30 12.03 7.37
CA LEU A 332 14.98 11.42 7.12
C LEU A 332 14.67 11.36 5.61
N TYR A 333 14.16 10.23 5.15
CA TYR A 333 13.88 9.94 3.75
C TYR A 333 15.12 10.09 2.85
N HIS A 334 16.34 9.80 3.33
CA HIS A 334 17.55 9.80 2.50
C HIS A 334 17.64 8.53 1.63
N GLU A 335 17.11 7.42 2.11
CA GLU A 335 17.11 6.13 1.44
C GLU A 335 16.29 6.09 0.15
N VAL A 336 16.45 5.02 -0.64
CA VAL A 336 15.56 4.71 -1.76
C VAL A 336 14.14 4.58 -1.25
N THR A 337 13.17 5.13 -1.99
CA THR A 337 11.76 5.08 -1.59
C THR A 337 11.12 3.77 -2.03
N ALA A 338 11.33 3.38 -3.29
CA ALA A 338 10.68 2.22 -3.88
C ALA A 338 11.54 1.54 -4.94
N VAL A 339 11.48 0.21 -4.98
CA VAL A 339 12.11 -0.63 -6.01
C VAL A 339 11.05 -1.57 -6.56
N CYS A 340 10.73 -1.41 -7.84
CA CYS A 340 9.74 -2.20 -8.55
C CYS A 340 10.40 -2.99 -9.67
N ALA A 341 10.09 -4.28 -9.75
CA ALA A 341 10.22 -5.09 -10.94
C ALA A 341 8.81 -5.55 -11.33
N LEU A 342 8.38 -5.11 -12.52
CA LEU A 342 7.06 -5.37 -13.11
C LEU A 342 6.64 -6.84 -12.95
N ASN A 343 5.45 -7.10 -12.42
CA ASN A 343 4.90 -8.45 -12.11
C ASN A 343 5.74 -9.34 -11.18
N GLU A 344 6.82 -8.86 -10.57
CA GLU A 344 7.77 -9.73 -9.85
C GLU A 344 8.02 -9.27 -8.41
N HIS A 345 8.50 -8.04 -8.21
CA HIS A 345 8.93 -7.56 -6.91
C HIS A 345 8.49 -6.12 -6.71
N PHE A 346 7.95 -5.79 -5.54
CA PHE A 346 7.82 -4.40 -5.12
C PHE A 346 8.25 -4.27 -3.67
N LEU A 347 9.26 -3.43 -3.46
CA LEU A 347 9.75 -3.07 -2.14
C LEU A 347 9.63 -1.57 -1.95
N PHE A 348 9.30 -1.17 -0.73
CA PHE A 348 9.21 0.23 -0.35
C PHE A 348 9.72 0.44 1.07
N THR A 349 10.13 1.67 1.37
CA THR A 349 10.61 2.04 2.70
C THR A 349 9.54 2.74 3.52
N LYS A 350 9.52 2.42 4.82
CA LYS A 350 8.77 3.15 5.85
C LYS A 350 9.59 3.22 7.13
N TYR A 351 9.23 4.16 7.99
CA TYR A 351 9.77 4.26 9.33
C TYR A 351 8.98 3.36 10.28
N ALA A 352 9.68 2.52 11.04
CA ALA A 352 9.06 1.59 11.98
C ALA A 352 9.88 1.45 13.25
N TYR A 353 9.22 1.19 14.37
CA TYR A 353 9.87 0.94 15.65
C TYR A 353 10.73 -0.33 15.59
N HIS A 354 12.00 -0.22 15.95
CA HIS A 354 12.92 -1.35 15.97
C HIS A 354 12.42 -2.41 16.97
N GLY A 355 12.03 -3.60 16.52
CA GLY A 355 11.44 -4.65 17.37
C GLY A 355 9.94 -4.48 17.67
N GLY A 356 9.22 -3.70 16.86
CA GLY A 356 7.77 -3.76 16.71
C GLY A 356 6.93 -3.23 17.89
N LYS A 357 7.52 -2.47 18.81
CA LYS A 357 6.82 -1.87 19.95
C LYS A 357 7.17 -0.38 20.09
N GLU A 358 6.15 0.42 20.37
CA GLU A 358 6.25 1.84 20.72
C GLU A 358 7.19 2.03 21.92
N GLY A 359 8.00 3.10 21.89
CA GLY A 359 9.04 3.38 22.90
C GLY A 359 10.45 2.87 22.58
N LYS A 360 10.67 2.23 21.42
CA LYS A 360 12.01 1.94 20.86
C LYS A 360 12.38 2.95 19.78
N ASN A 361 13.62 2.95 19.30
CA ASN A 361 14.01 3.85 18.21
C ASN A 361 13.21 3.56 16.94
N ILE A 362 12.75 4.62 16.27
CA ILE A 362 12.15 4.53 14.95
C ILE A 362 13.24 4.52 13.89
N VAL A 363 13.21 3.54 12.98
CA VAL A 363 14.28 3.31 12.00
C VAL A 363 13.72 3.09 10.60
N PRO A 364 14.47 3.48 9.54
CA PRO A 364 14.08 3.20 8.16
C PRO A 364 14.07 1.68 7.95
N SER A 365 12.99 1.19 7.37
CA SER A 365 12.67 -0.23 7.27
C SER A 365 12.11 -0.56 5.90
N LEU A 366 12.45 -1.75 5.39
CA LEU A 366 12.02 -2.27 4.10
C LEU A 366 10.85 -3.23 4.27
N TYR A 367 9.87 -3.03 3.41
CA TYR A 367 8.71 -3.89 3.26
C TYR A 367 8.61 -4.35 1.81
N SER A 368 8.05 -5.52 1.61
CA SER A 368 7.63 -6.01 0.30
C SER A 368 6.11 -6.20 0.28
N ILE A 369 5.55 -6.27 -0.93
CA ILE A 369 4.18 -6.74 -1.12
C ILE A 369 4.15 -7.98 -1.99
N THR A 370 3.20 -8.85 -1.70
CA THR A 370 2.83 -10.00 -2.51
C THR A 370 1.32 -10.04 -2.66
N ASP A 371 0.83 -10.41 -3.84
CA ASP A 371 -0.58 -10.72 -4.07
C ASP A 371 -0.74 -12.21 -4.26
N GLU A 372 -1.57 -12.85 -3.43
CA GLU A 372 -1.78 -14.30 -3.45
C GLU A 372 -2.50 -14.79 -4.72
N ASN A 373 -3.20 -13.88 -5.43
CA ASN A 373 -3.96 -14.17 -6.64
C ASN A 373 -3.21 -13.87 -7.94
N GLY A 374 -1.93 -13.47 -7.86
CA GLY A 374 -1.09 -13.20 -9.02
C GLY A 374 -1.47 -11.95 -9.83
N LEU A 375 -2.25 -11.01 -9.25
CA LEU A 375 -2.47 -9.70 -9.86
C LEU A 375 -1.18 -8.86 -9.74
N ASP A 376 -0.84 -8.10 -10.78
CA ASP A 376 0.23 -7.09 -10.68
C ASP A 376 -0.21 -5.93 -9.79
N VAL A 377 0.05 -6.10 -8.49
CA VAL A 377 -0.09 -5.04 -7.50
C VAL A 377 1.19 -4.20 -7.43
N GLN A 378 2.31 -4.68 -7.96
CA GLN A 378 3.64 -4.08 -7.85
C GLN A 378 3.72 -2.73 -8.57
N THR A 379 3.30 -2.68 -9.84
CA THR A 379 3.34 -1.44 -10.63
C THR A 379 2.41 -0.39 -10.07
N ALA A 380 1.21 -0.79 -9.69
CA ALA A 380 0.24 0.12 -9.11
C ALA A 380 0.69 0.61 -7.73
N ALA A 381 1.28 -0.24 -6.88
CA ALA A 381 1.85 0.16 -5.60
C ALA A 381 3.04 1.13 -5.77
N PHE A 382 3.86 0.96 -6.81
CA PHE A 382 4.94 1.89 -7.14
C PHE A 382 4.41 3.27 -7.49
N ILE A 383 3.39 3.33 -8.35
CA ILE A 383 2.75 4.58 -8.74
C ILE A 383 2.03 5.22 -7.53
N ALA A 384 1.33 4.42 -6.72
CA ALA A 384 0.68 4.88 -5.48
C ALA A 384 1.68 5.53 -4.53
N SER A 385 2.81 4.86 -4.31
CA SER A 385 3.88 5.35 -3.44
C SER A 385 4.50 6.64 -3.98
N LEU A 386 4.52 6.83 -5.31
CA LEU A 386 4.93 8.10 -5.90
C LEU A 386 3.93 9.22 -5.60
N PHE A 387 2.63 8.97 -5.75
CA PHE A 387 1.58 9.97 -5.50
C PHE A 387 1.64 10.54 -4.08
N ASP A 388 2.00 9.74 -3.09
CA ASP A 388 2.17 10.18 -1.70
C ASP A 388 3.15 11.37 -1.59
N TYR A 389 4.21 11.37 -2.40
CA TYR A 389 5.30 12.35 -2.38
C TYR A 389 5.01 13.61 -3.22
N LEU A 390 3.86 13.68 -3.88
CA LEU A 390 3.49 14.84 -4.69
C LEU A 390 2.76 15.88 -3.84
N ASP A 391 3.04 17.17 -4.08
CA ASP A 391 2.34 18.27 -3.42
C ASP A 391 0.85 18.29 -3.83
N GLY A 392 -0.04 18.30 -2.85
CA GLY A 392 -1.48 18.38 -3.08
C GLY A 392 -2.24 18.68 -1.79
N ASP A 393 -3.42 19.27 -1.92
CA ASP A 393 -4.34 19.43 -0.79
C ASP A 393 -4.99 18.08 -0.40
N PHE A 394 -5.70 18.07 0.72
CA PHE A 394 -6.34 16.87 1.26
C PHE A 394 -7.22 16.15 0.23
N TYR A 395 -8.08 16.87 -0.50
CA TYR A 395 -9.00 16.25 -1.46
C TYR A 395 -8.27 15.73 -2.70
N SER A 396 -7.25 16.44 -3.16
CA SER A 396 -6.40 16.02 -4.27
C SER A 396 -5.62 14.75 -3.92
N LYS A 397 -4.94 14.73 -2.76
CA LYS A 397 -4.20 13.55 -2.29
C LYS A 397 -5.13 12.36 -2.09
N ARG A 398 -6.24 12.54 -1.38
CA ARG A 398 -7.18 11.45 -1.10
C ARG A 398 -7.79 10.87 -2.37
N THR A 399 -8.10 11.70 -3.36
CA THR A 399 -8.63 11.22 -4.65
C THR A 399 -7.61 10.40 -5.43
N ALA A 400 -6.36 10.90 -5.52
CA ALA A 400 -5.28 10.19 -6.19
C ALA A 400 -4.95 8.86 -5.47
N GLN A 401 -4.93 8.88 -4.14
CA GLN A 401 -4.63 7.71 -3.31
C GLN A 401 -5.76 6.70 -3.28
N LYS A 402 -7.04 7.11 -3.30
CA LYS A 402 -8.19 6.21 -3.08
C LYS A 402 -8.15 4.98 -3.99
N GLY A 403 -7.98 5.17 -5.29
CA GLY A 403 -8.00 4.07 -6.24
C GLY A 403 -6.85 3.08 -6.05
N PHE A 404 -5.66 3.55 -5.70
CA PHE A 404 -4.50 2.71 -5.44
C PHE A 404 -4.48 2.11 -4.02
N ASN A 405 -4.99 2.82 -3.03
CA ASN A 405 -5.16 2.31 -1.67
C ASN A 405 -6.15 1.15 -1.66
N ASP A 406 -7.24 1.25 -2.42
CA ASP A 406 -8.22 0.17 -2.57
C ASP A 406 -7.57 -1.12 -3.11
N LEU A 407 -6.54 -1.02 -3.97
CA LEU A 407 -5.75 -2.16 -4.44
C LEU A 407 -4.89 -2.77 -3.33
N MET A 408 -4.23 -1.92 -2.54
CA MET A 408 -3.34 -2.31 -1.44
C MET A 408 -4.10 -2.81 -0.20
N SER A 409 -5.38 -2.47 -0.08
CA SER A 409 -6.25 -2.89 1.01
C SER A 409 -7.10 -4.11 0.66
N THR A 410 -6.80 -4.81 -0.43
CA THR A 410 -7.49 -6.07 -0.72
C THR A 410 -6.94 -7.19 0.14
N ASP A 411 -7.82 -8.12 0.55
CA ASP A 411 -7.48 -9.22 1.46
C ASP A 411 -6.34 -10.13 0.94
N SER A 412 -6.06 -10.08 -0.37
CA SER A 412 -5.01 -10.89 -1.01
C SER A 412 -3.65 -10.23 -1.04
N VAL A 413 -3.52 -8.97 -0.62
CA VAL A 413 -2.24 -8.26 -0.59
C VAL A 413 -1.63 -8.38 0.80
N GLU A 414 -0.55 -9.15 0.89
CA GLU A 414 0.25 -9.25 2.10
C GLU A 414 1.37 -8.20 2.07
N VAL A 415 1.46 -7.38 3.12
CA VAL A 415 2.61 -6.50 3.35
C VAL A 415 3.57 -7.19 4.30
N LYS A 416 4.74 -7.56 3.79
CA LYS A 416 5.74 -8.30 4.54
C LYS A 416 6.89 -7.41 4.97
N PHE A 417 7.24 -7.46 6.25
CA PHE A 417 8.48 -6.85 6.74
C PHE A 417 9.68 -7.68 6.27
N GLU A 418 10.62 -7.04 5.58
CA GLU A 418 11.84 -7.71 5.10
C GLU A 418 13.02 -7.47 6.04
N SER A 419 13.24 -6.22 6.47
CA SER A 419 14.41 -5.84 7.29
C SER A 419 14.43 -4.37 7.71
N HIS A 420 15.18 -4.06 8.77
CA HIS A 420 15.60 -2.69 9.07
C HIS A 420 16.85 -2.31 8.25
N ILE A 421 16.86 -1.10 7.68
CA ILE A 421 18.04 -0.52 7.00
C ILE A 421 19.01 0.06 8.05
N GLY A 422 18.48 0.73 9.07
CA GLY A 422 19.24 1.28 10.19
C GLY A 422 19.50 0.25 11.30
N ASP A 423 20.58 0.44 12.05
CA ASP A 423 20.84 -0.31 13.29
C ASP A 423 19.83 0.06 14.39
N LYS A 424 19.76 -0.74 15.46
CA LYS A 424 18.77 -0.58 16.55
C LYS A 424 18.80 0.78 17.24
N ASP A 425 19.95 1.41 17.23
CA ASP A 425 20.30 2.69 17.85
C ASP A 425 20.47 3.79 16.80
N TRP A 426 20.01 3.54 15.56
CA TRP A 426 20.11 4.52 14.47
C TRP A 426 19.43 5.84 14.84
N ILE A 427 20.16 6.91 14.57
CA ILE A 427 19.72 8.31 14.61
C ILE A 427 20.28 8.97 13.33
N PRO A 428 19.51 9.80 12.63
CA PRO A 428 20.03 10.56 11.49
C PRO A 428 21.24 11.40 11.90
N ARG A 429 22.26 11.48 11.04
CA ARG A 429 23.49 12.26 11.31
C ARG A 429 23.39 13.71 10.85
N SER A 430 22.32 14.07 10.14
CA SER A 430 22.07 15.39 9.62
C SER A 430 20.57 15.70 9.63
N ALA A 431 20.20 16.94 9.91
CA ALA A 431 18.82 17.45 9.84
C ALA A 431 18.80 18.74 9.01
N SER A 432 17.71 19.07 8.35
CA SER A 432 17.55 20.43 7.83
C SER A 432 17.49 21.34 9.05
N PRO A 433 17.91 22.61 8.95
CA PRO A 433 17.73 23.54 10.05
C PRO A 433 16.28 23.46 10.57
N GLY A 434 16.09 23.46 11.90
CA GLY A 434 14.77 23.36 12.54
C GLY A 434 14.05 22.00 12.48
N GLU A 435 14.52 21.04 11.69
CA GLU A 435 13.78 19.82 11.35
C GLU A 435 13.52 18.89 12.54
N HIS A 436 14.56 18.64 13.34
CA HIS A 436 14.54 17.87 14.57
C HIS A 436 15.82 18.14 15.39
N ASP A 437 15.89 17.66 16.63
CA ASP A 437 17.06 17.83 17.52
C ASP A 437 17.92 16.57 17.67
N PHE A 438 17.67 15.55 16.84
CA PHE A 438 18.33 14.24 16.87
C PHE A 438 17.90 13.34 18.05
N GLY A 439 17.00 13.81 18.90
CA GLY A 439 16.25 12.98 19.84
C GLY A 439 15.15 12.18 19.13
N GLN A 440 14.88 10.96 19.61
CA GLN A 440 13.85 10.11 19.04
C GLN A 440 12.45 10.74 19.11
N GLU A 441 12.13 11.48 20.18
CA GLU A 441 10.85 12.18 20.30
C GLU A 441 10.66 13.24 19.21
N SER A 442 11.69 14.06 18.94
CA SER A 442 11.61 15.08 17.89
C SER A 442 11.59 14.48 16.49
N ILE A 443 12.28 13.35 16.28
CA ILE A 443 12.22 12.58 15.03
C ILE A 443 10.82 12.01 14.80
N ILE A 444 10.20 11.41 15.82
CA ILE A 444 8.84 10.87 15.74
C ILE A 444 7.85 11.99 15.44
N HIS A 445 7.92 13.10 16.18
CA HIS A 445 7.08 14.27 15.91
C HIS A 445 7.25 14.78 14.47
N ARG A 446 8.48 14.79 13.96
CA ARG A 446 8.77 15.16 12.57
C ARG A 446 8.12 14.19 11.56
N LEU A 447 8.20 12.89 11.83
CA LEU A 447 7.56 11.86 11.01
C LEU A 447 6.03 11.96 11.05
N ASP A 448 5.44 12.35 12.19
CA ASP A 448 4.00 12.59 12.30
C ASP A 448 3.55 13.78 11.45
N GLN A 449 4.28 14.90 11.48
CA GLN A 449 4.02 16.05 10.61
C GLN A 449 4.15 15.68 9.13
N LEU A 450 5.13 14.84 8.79
CA LEU A 450 5.24 14.26 7.45
C LEU A 450 4.05 13.38 7.11
N GLY A 451 3.56 12.57 8.04
CA GLY A 451 2.34 11.78 7.89
C GLY A 451 1.12 12.64 7.55
N LEU A 452 0.96 13.80 8.19
CA LEU A 452 -0.09 14.77 7.85
C LEU A 452 0.09 15.32 6.43
N TRP A 453 1.33 15.65 6.04
CA TRP A 453 1.64 16.10 4.68
C TRP A 453 1.39 15.01 3.63
N PHE A 454 1.76 13.76 3.89
CA PHE A 454 1.48 12.62 3.01
C PHE A 454 -0.03 12.39 2.81
N LYS A 455 -0.86 12.76 3.79
CA LYS A 455 -2.33 12.74 3.70
C LYS A 455 -2.94 14.01 3.10
N GLY A 456 -2.15 15.06 2.90
CA GLY A 456 -2.60 16.37 2.42
C GLY A 456 -3.33 17.19 3.49
N GLU A 457 -3.29 16.76 4.75
CA GLU A 457 -3.84 17.50 5.91
C GLU A 457 -2.95 18.70 6.29
N LEU A 458 -1.68 18.67 5.86
CA LEU A 458 -0.73 19.76 6.01
C LEU A 458 -0.18 20.12 4.62
N SER A 459 -0.28 21.39 4.22
CA SER A 459 0.29 21.84 2.94
C SER A 459 1.82 21.95 3.02
N SER A 460 2.47 21.90 1.86
CA SER A 460 3.93 22.05 1.75
C SER A 460 4.42 23.38 2.33
N SER A 461 3.68 24.47 2.13
CA SER A 461 4.02 25.79 2.66
C SER A 461 3.89 25.87 4.18
N GLU A 462 2.82 25.31 4.76
CA GLU A 462 2.65 25.26 6.21
C GLU A 462 3.75 24.42 6.86
N TYR A 463 4.03 23.26 6.27
CA TYR A 463 5.07 22.37 6.75
C TYR A 463 6.46 23.03 6.74
N ILE A 464 6.84 23.71 5.65
CA ILE A 464 8.12 24.41 5.56
C ILE A 464 8.19 25.56 6.58
N ARG A 465 7.13 26.37 6.71
CA ARG A 465 7.10 27.47 7.69
C ARG A 465 7.23 26.97 9.13
N ASN A 466 6.64 25.82 9.46
CA ASN A 466 6.76 25.23 10.80
C ASN A 466 8.22 24.89 11.14
N ILE A 467 9.00 24.45 10.15
CA ILE A 467 10.44 24.18 10.31
C ILE A 467 11.20 25.49 10.56
N GLU A 468 10.98 26.51 9.72
CA GLU A 468 11.67 27.81 9.80
C GLU A 468 11.36 28.58 11.10
N GLN A 469 10.13 28.49 11.61
CA GLN A 469 9.74 29.10 12.89
C GLN A 469 10.46 28.42 14.06
N THR A 470 10.65 27.10 13.99
CA THR A 470 11.39 26.34 15.00
C THR A 470 12.87 26.76 15.05
N GLU A 471 13.46 27.10 13.90
CA GLU A 471 14.80 27.71 13.85
C GLU A 471 14.85 29.09 14.49
N SER A 472 13.91 29.95 14.11
CA SER A 472 13.86 31.34 14.58
C SER A 472 13.74 31.41 16.10
N ASN A 473 12.94 30.52 16.70
CA ASN A 473 12.80 30.40 18.15
C ASN A 473 14.08 29.87 18.84
N LYS A 474 14.89 29.04 18.17
CA LYS A 474 16.21 28.61 18.67
C LYS A 474 17.25 29.71 18.56
N ALA A 475 17.24 30.51 17.49
CA ALA A 475 18.16 31.63 17.28
C ALA A 475 17.94 32.81 18.25
N LEU A 476 16.73 32.92 18.83
CA LEU A 476 16.39 33.92 19.85
C LEU A 476 16.80 33.51 21.27
N GLN A 477 17.30 32.28 21.50
CA GLN A 477 17.92 31.94 22.78
C GLN A 477 19.34 32.50 22.81
N PRO A 478 19.72 33.30 23.83
CA PRO A 478 21.05 33.89 23.89
C PRO A 478 22.10 32.77 23.98
N THR A 479 22.95 32.68 22.96
CA THR A 479 24.16 31.85 22.99
C THR A 479 24.96 32.23 24.24
N PRO A 480 25.33 31.29 25.14
CA PRO A 480 26.13 31.65 26.30
C PRO A 480 27.49 32.14 25.81
N PHE A 481 27.77 33.44 25.97
CA PHE A 481 29.09 33.99 25.76
C PHE A 481 30.07 33.27 26.70
N ARG A 482 30.89 32.37 26.15
CA ARG A 482 32.04 31.83 26.87
C ARG A 482 33.11 32.93 26.91
N TYR A 483 33.15 33.69 28.00
CA TYR A 483 34.34 34.45 28.33
C TYR A 483 35.49 33.47 28.59
N ALA A 484 36.53 33.55 27.77
CA ALA A 484 37.82 32.97 28.09
C ALA A 484 38.37 33.72 29.32
N GLN A 485 38.41 33.08 30.48
CA GLN A 485 39.25 33.53 31.57
C GLN A 485 40.69 33.08 31.28
N GLN A 486 41.50 34.02 30.80
CA GLN A 486 42.93 34.01 31.04
C GLN A 486 43.20 34.74 32.37
N GLY A 487 44.07 34.18 33.21
CA GLY A 487 44.78 34.92 34.26
C GLY A 487 44.51 34.43 35.68
N GLY A 488 45.53 33.77 36.26
CA GLY A 488 45.61 33.32 37.65
C GLY A 488 46.72 32.30 37.79
#